data_AF-A0A947SL40-F1
#
_entry.id   AF-A0A947SL40-F1
#
_cell.length_a   1.000
_cell.length_b   1.000
_cell.length_c   1.000
_cell.angle_alpha   90.00
_cell.angle_beta   90.00
_cell.angle_gamma   90.00
#
_symmetry.space_group_name_H-M   'P 1'
#
loop_
_entity.id
_entity.type
_entity.pdbx_description
1 polymer ?
#
loop_
_entity_poly.entity_id
_entity_poly.type
_entity_poly.pdbx_seq_one_letter_code
_entity_poly.pdbx_strand_id
1 'polypeptide(L)'
;MIKDYYKFIKELRIKKGLSQVEVAGKIGISRSSYIKFEQGKTELSLSEAAKLADMFGISLEEMKTGLKPNYIKYKQMILAFLRSDVAVDGKITKTKLAKLLYLSDFAWFYKHLESMSGMSYRKIQYGPVPDNYFRAIEELFEEGLINIDNKTKNGAFLVFQTRSGQRGDLSKLKAGEKKLIKEISIKWKGKRTQEIVKFTHDQLPFLICDDNEIIPYGLITQENPDHVY
;
A
#
# COMPACT_ATOMS: atom_id res chain seq x y z
N MET A 1 -17.53 13.05 3.04
CA MET A 1 -16.25 12.45 2.58
C MET A 1 -15.65 11.57 3.69
N ILE A 2 -14.60 10.77 3.42
CA ILE A 2 -13.91 9.99 4.47
C ILE A 2 -13.47 10.95 5.58
N LYS A 3 -13.74 10.60 6.84
CA LYS A 3 -13.71 11.47 8.02
C LYS A 3 -12.33 12.02 8.43
N ASP A 4 -11.26 11.87 7.66
CA ASP A 4 -9.90 12.21 8.11
C ASP A 4 -8.98 12.89 7.09
N TYR A 5 -9.43 13.21 5.87
CA TYR A 5 -8.57 13.84 4.84
C TYR A 5 -7.99 15.20 5.26
N TYR A 6 -8.67 15.90 6.17
CA TYR A 6 -8.17 17.15 6.73
C TYR A 6 -6.88 16.98 7.54
N LYS A 7 -6.64 15.79 8.15
CA LYS A 7 -5.39 15.50 8.86
C LYS A 7 -4.22 15.42 7.87
N PHE A 8 -4.42 14.71 6.76
CA PHE A 8 -3.44 14.59 5.69
C PHE A 8 -3.07 15.95 5.09
N ILE A 9 -4.08 16.79 4.79
CA ILE A 9 -3.85 18.14 4.28
C ILE A 9 -3.09 19.01 5.29
N LYS A 10 -3.42 18.91 6.58
CA LYS A 10 -2.71 19.62 7.65
C LYS A 10 -1.24 19.20 7.73
N GLU A 11 -0.94 17.90 7.63
CA GLU A 11 0.42 17.38 7.61
C GLU A 11 1.21 17.88 6.40
N LEU A 12 0.62 17.84 5.20
CA LEU A 12 1.23 18.38 3.98
C LEU A 12 1.54 19.87 4.11
N ARG A 13 0.62 20.64 4.67
CA ARG A 13 0.81 22.07 4.94
C ARG A 13 2.02 22.30 5.85
N ILE A 14 2.08 21.60 6.98
CA ILE A 14 3.18 21.72 7.96
C ILE A 14 4.51 21.32 7.32
N LYS A 15 4.53 20.23 6.55
CA LYS A 15 5.74 19.73 5.87
C LYS A 15 6.27 20.68 4.81
N LYS A 16 5.39 21.45 4.14
CA LYS A 16 5.78 22.52 3.20
C LYS A 16 6.06 23.87 3.89
N GLY A 17 5.95 23.94 5.22
CA GLY A 17 6.18 25.17 5.98
C GLY A 17 5.14 26.28 5.76
N LEU A 18 3.95 25.93 5.24
CA LEU A 18 2.92 26.90 4.89
C LEU A 18 2.04 27.24 6.10
N SER A 19 1.65 28.51 6.24
CA SER A 19 0.66 28.94 7.23
C SER A 19 -0.77 28.63 6.76
N GLN A 20 -1.70 28.60 7.72
CA GLN A 20 -3.12 28.42 7.43
C GLN A 20 -3.70 29.58 6.59
N VAL A 21 -3.15 30.78 6.72
CA VAL A 21 -3.58 31.95 5.94
C VAL A 21 -3.19 31.82 4.48
N GLU A 22 -1.95 31.38 4.21
CA GLU A 22 -1.44 31.22 2.84
C GLU A 22 -2.24 30.18 2.07
N VAL A 23 -2.53 29.03 2.69
CA VAL A 23 -3.34 27.99 2.04
C VAL A 23 -4.76 28.47 1.80
N ALA A 24 -5.39 29.09 2.82
CA ALA A 24 -6.76 29.61 2.70
C ALA A 24 -6.88 30.62 1.55
N GLY A 25 -5.92 31.55 1.43
CA GLY A 25 -5.87 32.53 0.34
C GLY A 25 -5.73 31.89 -1.04
N LYS A 26 -4.90 30.84 -1.17
CA LYS A 26 -4.71 30.13 -2.45
C LYS A 26 -5.96 29.39 -2.93
N ILE A 27 -6.75 28.84 -2.00
CA ILE A 27 -7.97 28.09 -2.37
C ILE A 27 -9.22 28.96 -2.38
N GLY A 28 -9.13 30.20 -1.92
CA GLY A 28 -10.19 31.20 -1.98
C GLY A 28 -11.18 31.12 -0.81
N ILE A 29 -10.74 30.66 0.37
CA ILE A 29 -11.57 30.63 1.58
C ILE A 29 -10.99 31.50 2.69
N SER A 30 -11.81 31.84 3.69
CA SER A 30 -11.33 32.57 4.86
C SER A 30 -10.43 31.69 5.73
N ARG A 31 -9.43 32.30 6.39
CA ARG A 31 -8.56 31.62 7.37
C ARG A 31 -9.37 30.86 8.43
N SER A 32 -10.47 31.45 8.91
CA SER A 32 -11.35 30.83 9.90
C SER A 32 -12.03 29.56 9.38
N SER A 33 -12.47 29.55 8.12
CA SER A 33 -13.03 28.35 7.47
C SER A 33 -11.96 27.26 7.32
N TYR A 34 -10.75 27.63 6.91
CA TYR A 34 -9.63 26.68 6.78
C TYR A 34 -9.23 26.07 8.13
N ILE A 35 -9.23 26.85 9.22
CA ILE A 35 -8.99 26.33 10.58
C ILE A 35 -10.05 25.30 10.97
N LYS A 36 -11.33 25.59 10.72
CA LYS A 36 -12.42 24.64 11.00
C LYS A 36 -12.30 23.37 10.17
N PHE A 37 -11.89 23.50 8.91
CA PHE A 37 -11.56 22.37 8.05
C PHE A 37 -10.44 21.50 8.64
N GLU A 38 -9.29 22.07 9.03
CA GLU A 38 -8.18 21.31 9.65
C GLU A 38 -8.53 20.70 11.03
N GLN A 39 -9.65 21.12 11.62
CA GLN A 39 -10.22 20.54 12.84
C GLN A 39 -11.30 19.46 12.56
N GLY A 40 -11.62 19.19 11.29
CA GLY A 40 -12.69 18.28 10.88
C GLY A 40 -14.10 18.81 11.09
N LYS A 41 -14.26 20.12 11.34
CA LYS A 41 -15.57 20.76 11.62
C LYS A 41 -16.29 21.24 10.36
N THR A 42 -15.62 21.27 9.22
CA THR A 42 -16.18 21.74 7.94
C THR A 42 -15.56 20.96 6.80
N GLU A 43 -16.34 20.58 5.80
CA GLU A 43 -15.84 19.97 4.56
C GLU A 43 -15.55 21.04 3.51
N LEU A 44 -14.60 20.76 2.63
CA LEU A 44 -14.34 21.57 1.45
C LEU A 44 -15.28 21.19 0.32
N SER A 45 -15.67 22.17 -0.50
CA SER A 45 -16.29 21.92 -1.78
C SER A 45 -15.31 21.22 -2.74
N LEU A 46 -15.85 20.62 -3.80
CA LEU A 46 -15.03 19.97 -4.83
C LEU A 46 -14.04 20.95 -5.50
N SER A 47 -14.45 22.20 -5.71
CA SER A 47 -13.57 23.22 -6.30
C SER A 47 -12.42 23.59 -5.37
N GLU A 48 -12.67 23.74 -4.07
CA GLU A 48 -11.63 24.02 -3.07
C GLU A 48 -10.67 22.84 -2.91
N ALA A 49 -11.21 21.61 -2.91
CA ALA A 49 -10.42 20.38 -2.87
C ALA A 49 -9.53 20.24 -4.11
N ALA A 50 -10.04 20.55 -5.31
CA ALA A 50 -9.25 20.54 -6.54
C ALA A 50 -8.09 21.54 -6.48
N LYS A 51 -8.35 22.78 -6.04
CA LYS A 51 -7.28 23.80 -5.86
C LYS A 51 -6.23 23.36 -4.84
N LEU A 52 -6.65 22.69 -3.75
CA LEU A 52 -5.72 22.13 -2.77
C LEU A 52 -4.86 21.02 -3.37
N ALA A 53 -5.49 20.13 -4.13
CA ALA A 53 -4.82 19.02 -4.80
C ALA A 53 -3.72 19.55 -5.75
N ASP A 54 -4.07 20.51 -6.61
CA ASP A 54 -3.13 21.19 -7.52
C ASP A 54 -2.00 21.88 -6.76
N MET A 55 -2.32 22.64 -5.71
CA MET A 55 -1.33 23.35 -4.90
C MET A 55 -0.34 22.39 -4.21
N PHE A 56 -0.81 21.23 -3.77
CA PHE A 56 0.03 20.24 -3.14
C PHE A 56 0.75 19.31 -4.12
N GLY A 57 0.31 19.25 -5.38
CA GLY A 57 0.81 18.33 -6.39
C GLY A 57 0.38 16.90 -6.11
N ILE A 58 -0.86 16.73 -5.65
CA ILE A 58 -1.48 15.45 -5.33
C ILE A 58 -2.78 15.31 -6.11
N SER A 59 -3.25 14.09 -6.31
CA SER A 59 -4.57 13.80 -6.86
C SER A 59 -5.67 13.94 -5.80
N LEU A 60 -6.92 14.09 -6.23
CA LEU A 60 -8.09 14.06 -5.34
C LEU A 60 -8.23 12.71 -4.61
N GLU A 61 -7.79 11.62 -5.22
CA GLU A 61 -7.71 10.29 -4.60
C GLU A 61 -6.69 10.26 -3.46
N GLU A 62 -5.48 10.77 -3.66
CA GLU A 62 -4.46 10.90 -2.60
C GLU A 62 -4.95 11.82 -1.48
N MET A 63 -5.64 12.91 -1.82
CA MET A 63 -6.28 13.78 -0.84
C MET A 63 -7.30 13.01 0.01
N LYS A 64 -8.17 12.22 -0.63
CA LYS A 64 -9.27 11.50 0.03
C LYS A 64 -8.79 10.32 0.88
N THR A 65 -7.75 9.63 0.43
CA THR A 65 -7.21 8.42 1.08
C THR A 65 -6.08 8.74 2.06
N GLY A 66 -5.43 9.89 1.93
CA GLY A 66 -4.21 10.24 2.67
C GLY A 66 -3.00 9.38 2.28
N LEU A 67 -3.13 8.56 1.23
CA LEU A 67 -2.06 7.69 0.76
C LEU A 67 -1.18 8.47 -0.21
N LYS A 68 0.13 8.21 -0.14
CA LYS A 68 1.10 8.68 -1.13
C LYS A 68 1.76 7.48 -1.79
N PRO A 69 1.19 6.98 -2.91
CA PRO A 69 1.73 5.83 -3.61
C PRO A 69 3.21 6.03 -3.98
N ASN A 70 4.06 5.12 -3.54
CA ASN A 70 5.47 5.06 -3.88
C ASN A 70 5.74 3.80 -4.72
N TYR A 71 5.50 3.93 -6.01
CA TYR A 71 5.60 2.81 -6.96
C TYR A 71 6.99 2.19 -7.02
N ILE A 72 8.05 3.01 -6.92
CA ILE A 72 9.43 2.53 -6.88
C ILE A 72 9.64 1.68 -5.63
N LYS A 73 9.24 2.16 -4.44
CA LYS A 73 9.35 1.37 -3.20
C LYS A 73 8.55 0.07 -3.32
N TYR A 74 7.36 0.11 -3.92
CA TYR A 74 6.55 -1.09 -4.12
C TYR A 74 7.25 -2.15 -5.00
N LYS A 75 7.91 -1.76 -6.10
CA LYS A 75 8.78 -2.67 -6.86
C LYS A 75 9.92 -3.25 -6.01
N GLN A 76 10.51 -2.44 -5.13
CA GLN A 76 11.53 -2.93 -4.20
C GLN A 76 10.97 -3.90 -3.14
N MET A 77 9.73 -3.74 -2.69
CA MET A 77 9.06 -4.72 -1.81
C MET A 77 8.91 -6.08 -2.51
N ILE A 78 8.52 -6.08 -3.79
CA ILE A 78 8.45 -7.30 -4.60
C ILE A 78 9.81 -8.00 -4.64
N LEU A 79 10.87 -7.26 -4.98
CA LEU A 79 12.22 -7.80 -5.01
C LEU A 79 12.70 -8.27 -3.63
N ALA A 80 12.33 -7.59 -2.55
CA ALA A 80 12.70 -8.00 -1.20
C ALA A 80 12.04 -9.35 -0.81
N PHE A 81 10.76 -9.55 -1.13
CA PHE A 81 10.10 -10.84 -0.90
C PHE A 81 10.70 -11.96 -1.75
N LEU A 82 11.01 -11.69 -3.01
CA LEU A 82 11.65 -12.67 -3.89
C LEU A 82 13.11 -12.98 -3.48
N ARG A 83 13.79 -12.11 -2.70
CA ARG A 83 15.09 -12.38 -2.05
C ARG A 83 15.00 -13.11 -0.73
N SER A 84 13.79 -13.23 -0.18
CA SER A 84 13.58 -13.82 1.14
C SER A 84 13.36 -15.34 1.03
N ASP A 85 13.62 -16.05 2.12
CA ASP A 85 13.48 -17.52 2.16
C ASP A 85 12.03 -18.00 2.32
N VAL A 86 11.04 -17.27 1.80
CA VAL A 86 9.61 -17.61 1.95
C VAL A 86 9.18 -18.83 1.13
N ALA A 87 9.91 -19.12 0.04
CA ALA A 87 9.76 -20.32 -0.77
C ALA A 87 11.04 -21.16 -0.71
N VAL A 88 10.90 -22.47 -0.57
CA VAL A 88 12.03 -23.40 -0.43
C VAL A 88 12.90 -23.44 -1.69
N ASP A 89 12.28 -23.34 -2.86
CA ASP A 89 12.92 -23.34 -4.18
C ASP A 89 13.12 -21.93 -4.75
N GLY A 90 12.83 -20.89 -3.96
CA GLY A 90 12.87 -19.49 -4.39
C GLY A 90 11.77 -19.08 -5.38
N LYS A 91 10.80 -19.95 -5.67
CA LYS A 91 9.69 -19.68 -6.60
C LYS A 91 8.39 -19.40 -5.84
N ILE A 92 7.80 -18.23 -6.07
CA ILE A 92 6.57 -17.79 -5.38
C ILE A 92 5.43 -17.67 -6.40
N THR A 93 4.23 -18.16 -6.08
CA THR A 93 3.06 -17.89 -6.94
C THR A 93 2.73 -16.39 -6.97
N LYS A 94 2.25 -15.87 -8.10
CA LYS A 94 1.77 -14.47 -8.18
C LYS A 94 0.77 -14.15 -7.05
N THR A 95 -0.17 -15.06 -6.79
CA THR A 95 -1.15 -14.92 -5.70
C THR A 95 -0.51 -14.81 -4.32
N LYS A 96 0.43 -15.71 -3.98
CA LYS A 96 1.11 -15.65 -2.67
C LYS A 96 1.93 -14.36 -2.53
N LEU A 97 2.61 -13.94 -3.59
CA LEU A 97 3.38 -12.69 -3.60
C LEU A 97 2.49 -11.46 -3.37
N ALA A 98 1.34 -11.35 -4.07
CA ALA A 98 0.40 -10.25 -3.87
C ALA A 98 -0.08 -10.16 -2.41
N LYS A 99 -0.28 -11.31 -1.77
CA LYS A 99 -0.72 -11.39 -0.38
C LYS A 99 0.35 -11.00 0.62
N LEU A 100 1.60 -11.42 0.40
CA LEU A 100 2.74 -11.00 1.21
C LEU A 100 2.96 -9.48 1.18
N LEU A 101 2.75 -8.86 0.01
CA LEU A 101 2.82 -7.40 -0.16
C LEU A 101 1.72 -6.69 0.64
N TYR A 102 0.47 -7.15 0.51
CA TYR A 102 -0.65 -6.65 1.30
C TYR A 102 -0.38 -6.76 2.81
N LEU A 103 0.04 -7.94 3.29
CA LEU A 103 0.36 -8.15 4.70
C LEU A 103 1.47 -7.21 5.19
N SER A 104 2.48 -6.93 4.36
CA SER A 104 3.54 -5.98 4.73
C SER A 104 3.01 -4.57 4.89
N ASP A 105 2.21 -4.11 3.94
CA ASP A 105 1.69 -2.75 3.93
C ASP A 105 0.74 -2.50 5.10
N PHE A 106 -0.19 -3.44 5.33
CA PHE A 106 -1.19 -3.34 6.37
C PHE A 106 -0.60 -3.60 7.76
N ALA A 107 0.38 -4.51 7.90
CA ALA A 107 1.09 -4.67 9.16
C ALA A 107 1.97 -3.46 9.51
N TRP A 108 2.58 -2.82 8.52
CA TRP A 108 3.32 -1.58 8.75
C TRP A 108 2.39 -0.46 9.21
N PHE A 109 1.24 -0.31 8.55
CA PHE A 109 0.20 0.64 8.94
C PHE A 109 -0.34 0.36 10.34
N TYR A 110 -0.61 -0.91 10.69
CA TYR A 110 -1.03 -1.29 12.05
C TYR A 110 -0.08 -0.78 13.12
N LYS A 111 1.23 -0.86 12.88
CA LYS A 111 2.28 -0.49 13.84
C LYS A 111 2.60 1.02 13.85
N HIS A 112 2.42 1.73 12.73
CA HIS A 112 2.94 3.10 12.58
C HIS A 112 1.89 4.14 12.15
N LEU A 113 0.67 3.70 11.82
CA LEU A 113 -0.41 4.52 11.23
C LEU A 113 -0.02 5.23 9.92
N GLU A 114 1.04 4.75 9.26
CA GLU A 114 1.53 5.18 7.95
C GLU A 114 1.65 3.94 7.07
N SER A 115 1.23 4.01 5.80
CA SER A 115 1.38 2.89 4.86
C SER A 115 2.86 2.74 4.46
N MET A 116 3.30 1.50 4.26
CA MET A 116 4.67 1.21 3.83
C MET A 116 4.91 1.68 2.40
N SER A 117 3.97 1.38 1.49
CA SER A 117 4.10 1.65 0.05
C SER A 117 3.19 2.77 -0.47
N GLY A 118 2.10 3.06 0.23
CA GLY A 118 1.04 3.97 -0.21
C GLY A 118 0.15 3.44 -1.34
N MET A 119 0.29 2.16 -1.74
CA MET A 119 -0.58 1.59 -2.78
C MET A 119 -2.03 1.45 -2.29
N SER A 120 -2.99 1.69 -3.19
CA SER A 120 -4.40 1.41 -2.95
C SER A 120 -4.70 -0.06 -3.24
N TYR A 121 -5.22 -0.78 -2.25
CA TYR A 121 -5.59 -2.20 -2.36
C TYR A 121 -7.09 -2.33 -2.60
N ARG A 122 -7.47 -3.21 -3.51
CA ARG A 122 -8.87 -3.48 -3.85
C ARG A 122 -9.25 -4.89 -3.45
N LYS A 123 -10.48 -5.06 -2.94
CA LYS A 123 -11.07 -6.38 -2.76
C LYS A 123 -11.40 -6.99 -4.13
N ILE A 124 -10.66 -8.01 -4.53
CA ILE A 124 -10.96 -8.82 -5.72
C ILE A 124 -11.10 -10.31 -5.32
N GLN A 125 -11.58 -11.14 -6.26
CA GLN A 125 -11.95 -12.54 -6.02
C GLN A 125 -10.92 -13.36 -5.20
N TYR A 126 -9.63 -13.17 -5.45
CA TYR A 126 -8.54 -13.91 -4.78
C TYR A 126 -7.80 -13.06 -3.74
N GLY A 127 -8.48 -12.04 -3.21
CA GLY A 127 -8.10 -11.28 -2.03
C GLY A 127 -7.63 -9.86 -2.34
N PRO A 128 -7.13 -9.14 -1.33
CA PRO A 128 -6.65 -7.78 -1.53
C PRO A 128 -5.47 -7.76 -2.49
N VAL A 129 -5.55 -6.94 -3.54
CA VAL A 129 -4.48 -6.74 -4.53
C VAL A 129 -4.47 -5.26 -4.91
N PRO A 130 -3.30 -4.61 -5.00
CA PRO A 130 -3.24 -3.23 -5.44
C PRO A 130 -3.35 -3.14 -6.96
N ASP A 131 -3.98 -2.08 -7.45
CA ASP A 131 -4.29 -1.89 -8.87
C ASP A 131 -3.02 -1.98 -9.76
N ASN A 132 -1.87 -1.55 -9.23
CA ASN A 132 -0.59 -1.55 -9.94
C ASN A 132 0.20 -2.88 -9.85
N TYR A 133 -0.32 -3.92 -9.18
CA TYR A 133 0.42 -5.16 -8.95
C TYR A 133 0.86 -5.85 -10.25
N PHE A 134 -0.06 -6.05 -11.19
CA PHE A 134 0.25 -6.78 -12.43
C PHE A 134 1.23 -6.00 -13.30
N ARG A 135 1.04 -4.68 -13.42
CA ARG A 135 1.97 -3.78 -14.10
C ARG A 135 3.37 -3.83 -13.49
N ALA A 136 3.49 -3.81 -12.16
CA ALA A 136 4.78 -3.87 -11.49
C ALA A 136 5.52 -5.20 -11.78
N ILE A 137 4.77 -6.31 -11.85
CA ILE A 137 5.34 -7.62 -12.21
C ILE A 137 5.79 -7.65 -13.67
N GLU A 138 5.00 -7.10 -14.59
CA GLU A 138 5.35 -7.01 -16.01
C GLU A 138 6.59 -6.15 -16.23
N GLU A 139 6.64 -4.94 -15.65
CA GLU A 139 7.82 -4.06 -15.74
C GLU A 139 9.08 -4.73 -15.18
N LEU A 140 9.00 -5.37 -14.01
CA LEU A 140 10.16 -6.07 -13.43
C LEU A 140 10.64 -7.24 -14.29
N PHE A 141 9.73 -7.87 -15.04
CA PHE A 141 10.05 -8.95 -15.98
C PHE A 141 10.73 -8.38 -17.24
N GLU A 142 10.19 -7.30 -17.80
CA GLU A 142 10.77 -6.60 -18.96
C GLU A 142 12.14 -5.99 -18.63
N GLU A 143 12.33 -5.47 -17.42
CA GLU A 143 13.61 -5.01 -16.88
C GLU A 143 14.61 -6.17 -16.64
N GLY A 144 14.19 -7.43 -16.79
CA GLY A 144 15.03 -8.61 -16.59
C GLY A 144 15.40 -8.87 -15.12
N LEU A 145 14.69 -8.27 -14.17
CA LEU A 145 14.93 -8.45 -12.74
C LEU A 145 14.23 -9.69 -12.18
N ILE A 146 13.11 -10.09 -12.77
CA ILE A 146 12.39 -11.31 -12.39
C ILE A 146 12.13 -12.18 -13.62
N ASN A 147 11.96 -13.47 -13.38
CA ASN A 147 11.42 -14.41 -14.35
C ASN A 147 10.01 -14.83 -13.94
N ILE A 148 9.19 -15.14 -14.95
CA ILE A 148 7.86 -15.70 -14.78
C ILE A 148 7.84 -17.03 -15.51
N ASP A 149 7.54 -18.11 -14.80
CA ASP A 149 7.49 -19.47 -15.34
C ASP A 149 6.06 -20.02 -15.31
N ASN A 150 5.76 -20.88 -16.29
CA ASN A 150 4.41 -21.35 -16.56
C ASN A 150 4.02 -22.54 -15.68
N LYS A 151 2.80 -22.43 -15.16
CA LYS A 151 1.93 -23.45 -14.56
C LYS A 151 2.59 -24.40 -13.56
N THR A 152 2.36 -24.11 -12.28
CA THR A 152 2.16 -25.18 -11.28
C THR A 152 1.12 -26.19 -11.78
N LYS A 153 1.01 -27.37 -11.13
CA LYS A 153 -0.02 -28.38 -11.47
C LYS A 153 -1.45 -27.81 -11.60
N ASN A 154 -1.73 -26.69 -10.93
CA ASN A 154 -3.03 -26.02 -10.91
C ASN A 154 -3.09 -24.77 -11.82
N GLY A 155 -2.13 -24.59 -12.73
CA GLY A 155 -2.11 -23.49 -13.69
C GLY A 155 -1.58 -22.15 -13.17
N ALA A 156 -1.18 -22.03 -11.91
CA ALA A 156 -0.69 -20.78 -11.35
C ALA A 156 0.73 -20.42 -11.85
N PHE A 157 0.96 -19.14 -12.14
CA PHE A 157 2.27 -18.60 -12.52
C PHE A 157 3.22 -18.48 -11.33
N LEU A 158 4.47 -18.88 -11.54
CA LEU A 158 5.56 -18.73 -10.56
C LEU A 158 6.43 -17.53 -10.93
N VAL A 159 6.89 -16.82 -9.90
CA VAL A 159 7.77 -15.66 -9.99
C VAL A 159 9.02 -15.92 -9.15
N PHE A 160 10.19 -15.63 -9.70
CA PHE A 160 11.48 -15.78 -9.02
C PHE A 160 12.49 -14.79 -9.60
N GLN A 161 13.59 -14.58 -8.89
CA GLN A 161 14.60 -13.60 -9.29
C GLN A 161 15.53 -14.12 -10.38
N THR A 162 15.97 -13.20 -11.23
CA THR A 162 17.16 -13.40 -12.05
C THR A 162 18.42 -13.08 -11.23
N ARG A 163 19.60 -13.36 -11.81
CA ARG A 163 20.88 -12.92 -11.23
C ARG A 163 20.95 -11.39 -11.07
N SER A 164 20.39 -10.66 -12.03
CA SER A 164 20.27 -9.19 -11.95
C SER A 164 19.30 -8.79 -10.84
N GLY A 165 18.18 -9.49 -10.72
CA GLY A 165 17.19 -9.32 -9.66
C GLY A 165 17.74 -9.44 -8.24
N GLN A 166 18.70 -10.34 -8.01
CA GLN A 166 19.37 -10.50 -6.71
C GLN A 166 20.19 -9.26 -6.31
N ARG A 167 20.64 -8.47 -7.30
CA ARG A 167 21.43 -7.25 -7.11
C ARG A 167 20.62 -5.96 -7.28
N GLY A 168 19.33 -6.06 -7.62
CA GLY A 168 18.46 -4.89 -7.80
C GLY A 168 18.41 -3.98 -6.58
N ASP A 169 18.08 -2.71 -6.79
CA ASP A 169 18.05 -1.72 -5.72
C ASP A 169 16.95 -2.02 -4.67
N LEU A 170 17.29 -1.85 -3.39
CA LEU A 170 16.38 -1.91 -2.23
C LEU A 170 16.57 -0.70 -1.29
N SER A 171 17.09 0.42 -1.82
CA SER A 171 17.45 1.62 -1.07
C SER A 171 16.25 2.39 -0.51
N LYS A 172 15.06 2.25 -1.10
CA LYS A 172 13.83 2.91 -0.64
C LYS A 172 13.22 2.23 0.58
N LEU A 173 13.65 1.01 0.90
CA LEU A 173 13.19 0.27 2.08
C LEU A 173 14.03 0.63 3.31
N LYS A 174 13.38 1.13 4.36
CA LYS A 174 13.95 1.41 5.68
C LYS A 174 14.37 0.11 6.37
N ALA A 175 15.25 0.20 7.38
CA ALA A 175 15.70 -0.97 8.13
C ALA A 175 14.54 -1.72 8.82
N GLY A 176 13.60 -0.98 9.43
CA GLY A 176 12.40 -1.58 10.04
C GLY A 176 11.48 -2.27 9.02
N GLU A 177 11.32 -1.67 7.84
CA GLU A 177 10.53 -2.23 6.73
C GLU A 177 11.14 -3.55 6.23
N LYS A 178 12.47 -3.62 6.08
CA LYS A 178 13.20 -4.85 5.73
C LYS A 178 13.05 -5.92 6.82
N LYS A 179 13.09 -5.52 8.10
CA LYS A 179 12.87 -6.42 9.23
C LYS A 179 11.47 -7.02 9.20
N LEU A 180 10.44 -6.21 8.96
CA LEU A 180 9.05 -6.68 8.86
C LEU A 180 8.88 -7.69 7.72
N ILE A 181 9.43 -7.41 6.53
CA ILE A 181 9.41 -8.34 5.40
C ILE A 181 10.03 -9.68 5.82
N LYS A 182 11.17 -9.67 6.52
CA LYS A 182 11.82 -10.89 7.01
C LYS A 182 10.94 -11.67 7.99
N GLU A 183 10.28 -11.00 8.93
CA GLU A 183 9.36 -11.61 9.90
C GLU A 183 8.18 -12.29 9.19
N ILE A 184 7.56 -11.59 8.23
CA ILE A 184 6.47 -12.13 7.40
C ILE A 184 6.97 -13.35 6.60
N SER A 185 8.14 -13.25 5.97
CA SER A 185 8.71 -14.34 5.20
C SER A 185 8.97 -15.59 6.04
N ILE A 186 9.41 -15.43 7.30
CA ILE A 186 9.58 -16.54 8.23
C ILE A 186 8.22 -17.18 8.57
N LYS A 187 7.21 -16.38 8.92
CA LYS A 187 5.87 -16.89 9.26
C LYS A 187 5.21 -17.66 8.10
N TRP A 188 5.43 -17.21 6.87
CA TRP A 188 4.84 -17.80 5.66
C TRP A 188 5.74 -18.78 4.91
N LYS A 189 6.93 -19.09 5.45
CA LYS A 189 7.86 -20.05 4.85
C LYS A 189 7.22 -21.42 4.72
N GLY A 190 7.26 -21.99 3.52
CA GLY A 190 6.73 -23.34 3.25
C GLY A 190 5.19 -23.48 3.25
N LYS A 191 4.43 -22.51 3.79
CA LYS A 191 2.96 -22.51 3.76
C LYS A 191 2.42 -22.42 2.34
N ARG A 192 1.31 -23.12 2.06
CA ARG A 192 0.68 -23.16 0.74
C ARG A 192 0.00 -21.83 0.41
N THR A 193 -0.16 -21.55 -0.88
CA THR A 193 -0.84 -20.34 -1.37
C THR A 193 -2.26 -20.21 -0.82
N GLN A 194 -2.99 -21.32 -0.69
CA GLN A 194 -4.36 -21.29 -0.16
C GLN A 194 -4.43 -20.91 1.33
N GLU A 195 -3.38 -21.17 2.10
CA GLU A 195 -3.36 -20.80 3.52
C GLU A 195 -3.27 -19.29 3.70
N ILE A 196 -2.42 -18.60 2.93
CA ILE A 196 -2.31 -17.14 2.99
C ILE A 196 -3.53 -16.45 2.39
N VAL A 197 -4.14 -17.03 1.35
CA VAL A 197 -5.40 -16.53 0.79
C VAL A 197 -6.49 -16.58 1.86
N LYS A 198 -6.70 -17.75 2.48
CA LYS A 198 -7.67 -17.92 3.57
C LYS A 198 -7.42 -16.91 4.69
N PHE A 199 -6.18 -16.80 5.15
CA PHE A 199 -5.81 -15.84 6.20
C PHE A 199 -6.22 -14.41 5.84
N THR A 200 -5.86 -13.91 4.66
CA THR A 200 -6.25 -12.54 4.27
C THR A 200 -7.76 -12.36 4.04
N HIS A 201 -8.48 -13.43 3.72
CA HIS A 201 -9.93 -13.37 3.52
C HIS A 201 -10.67 -13.37 4.87
N ASP A 202 -10.08 -13.93 5.90
CA ASP A 202 -10.61 -13.94 7.26
C ASP A 202 -10.32 -12.63 8.01
N GLN A 203 -9.50 -11.74 7.45
CA GLN A 203 -9.19 -10.44 8.06
C GLN A 203 -10.32 -9.43 7.88
N LEU A 204 -10.55 -8.61 8.91
CA LEU A 204 -11.58 -7.59 8.98
C LEU A 204 -11.62 -6.67 7.75
N PRO A 205 -10.48 -6.15 7.22
CA PRO A 205 -10.52 -5.27 6.05
C PRO A 205 -11.11 -5.94 4.80
N PHE A 206 -10.94 -7.26 4.65
CA PHE A 206 -11.49 -7.98 3.50
C PHE A 206 -12.96 -8.38 3.70
N LEU A 207 -13.35 -8.71 4.93
CA LEU A 207 -14.71 -9.13 5.25
C LEU A 207 -15.72 -7.99 5.12
N ILE A 208 -15.35 -6.77 5.51
CA ILE A 208 -16.26 -5.63 5.55
C ILE A 208 -16.42 -4.95 4.18
N CYS A 209 -15.35 -4.90 3.38
CA CYS A 209 -15.41 -4.21 2.08
C CYS A 209 -16.28 -4.96 1.07
N ASP A 210 -16.91 -4.21 0.16
CA ASP A 210 -17.62 -4.77 -0.98
C ASP A 210 -16.65 -5.20 -2.09
N ASP A 211 -17.12 -6.07 -2.99
CA ASP A 211 -16.33 -6.47 -4.15
C ASP A 211 -15.95 -5.27 -5.01
N ASN A 212 -14.68 -5.22 -5.42
CA ASN A 212 -14.03 -4.11 -6.11
C ASN A 212 -13.93 -2.81 -5.29
N GLU A 213 -14.22 -2.80 -3.99
CA GLU A 213 -14.00 -1.62 -3.16
C GLU A 213 -12.51 -1.45 -2.80
N ILE A 214 -12.06 -0.19 -2.69
CA ILE A 214 -10.76 0.14 -2.11
C ILE A 214 -10.82 -0.15 -0.62
N ILE A 215 -9.90 -0.98 -0.14
CA ILE A 215 -9.82 -1.39 1.26
C ILE A 215 -9.15 -0.26 2.08
N PRO A 216 -9.85 0.36 3.03
CA PRO A 216 -9.25 1.38 3.88
C PRO A 216 -8.20 0.75 4.82
N TYR A 217 -6.98 1.29 4.81
CA TYR A 217 -5.91 0.84 5.72
C TYR A 217 -6.33 0.88 7.19
N GLY A 218 -7.11 1.89 7.58
CA GLY A 218 -7.58 2.06 8.95
C GLY A 218 -8.38 0.86 9.49
N LEU A 219 -8.96 0.00 8.65
CA LEU A 219 -9.68 -1.18 9.11
C LEU A 219 -8.75 -2.17 9.83
N ILE A 220 -7.46 -2.22 9.48
CA ILE A 220 -6.53 -3.17 10.11
C ILE A 220 -6.29 -2.86 11.59
N THR A 221 -6.49 -1.61 12.03
CA THR A 221 -6.23 -1.22 13.43
C THR A 221 -7.22 -1.84 14.41
N GLN A 222 -8.29 -2.45 13.91
CA GLN A 222 -9.29 -3.19 14.68
C GLN A 222 -9.09 -4.73 14.59
N GLU A 223 -8.07 -5.19 13.85
CA GLU A 223 -7.74 -6.61 13.72
C GLU A 223 -7.07 -7.15 14.99
N ASN A 224 -7.22 -8.44 15.25
CA ASN A 224 -6.49 -9.10 16.33
C ASN A 224 -4.97 -9.00 16.06
N PRO A 225 -4.13 -8.60 17.04
CA PRO A 225 -2.68 -8.53 16.88
C PRO A 225 -2.03 -9.78 16.29
N ASP A 226 -2.52 -10.98 16.64
CA ASP A 226 -2.00 -12.26 16.15
C ASP A 226 -2.40 -12.57 14.70
N HIS A 227 -3.35 -11.79 14.17
CA HIS A 227 -3.97 -11.95 12.86
C HIS A 227 -3.63 -10.81 11.88
N VAL A 228 -2.62 -9.99 12.18
CA VAL A 228 -2.20 -8.88 11.30
C VAL A 228 -1.40 -9.35 10.07
N TYR A 229 -0.49 -10.30 10.24
CA TYR A 229 0.30 -10.94 9.17
C TYR A 229 0.78 -12.31 9.60
#